data_AF-A0AAP8BHD6-F1
#
_entry.id   AF-A0AAP8BHD6-F1
#
_cell.length_a   1.000
_cell.length_b   1.000
_cell.length_c   1.000
_cell.angle_alpha   90.00
_cell.angle_beta   90.00
_cell.angle_gamma   90.00
#
_symmetry.space_group_name_H-M   'P 1'
#
loop_
_entity.id
_entity.type
_entity.pdbx_description
1 polymer ?
#
loop_
_entity_poly.entity_id
_entity_poly.type
_entity_poly.pdbx_seq_one_letter_code
_entity_poly.pdbx_strand_id
1 'polypeptide(L)'
;MITSNILALILKLSALKQYDFAEQVGISQAALSRYISGEREIPHEVAARIMAKIGDHNLFLLQTYDSGLKTAGADIKNRMRGRD
;
A
#
# COMPACT_ATOMS: atom_id res chain seq x y z
N MET A 1 1.86 6.79 -6.97
CA MET A 1 0.56 6.89 -6.26
C MET A 1 0.52 5.81 -5.18
N ILE A 2 0.05 6.11 -3.97
CA ILE A 2 -0.11 5.08 -2.92
C ILE A 2 -1.29 4.20 -3.33
N THR A 3 -1.04 2.90 -3.48
CA THR A 3 -2.07 1.89 -3.78
C THR A 3 -2.53 1.20 -2.49
N SER A 4 -3.62 0.43 -2.56
CA SER A 4 -4.07 -0.42 -1.45
C SER A 4 -2.98 -1.37 -0.95
N ASN A 5 -2.23 -2.01 -1.86
CA ASN A 5 -1.11 -2.89 -1.52
C ASN A 5 0.02 -2.14 -0.80
N ILE A 6 0.41 -0.96 -1.29
CA ILE A 6 1.43 -0.14 -0.64
C ILE A 6 0.97 0.27 0.76
N LEU A 7 -0.29 0.67 0.91
CA LEU A 7 -0.87 1.02 2.20
C LEU A 7 -0.88 -0.17 3.16
N ALA A 8 -1.24 -1.36 2.69
CA ALA A 8 -1.16 -2.59 3.49
C ALA A 8 0.27 -2.90 3.94
N LEU A 9 1.28 -2.71 3.07
CA LEU A 9 2.69 -2.87 3.41
C LEU A 9 3.15 -1.86 4.46
N ILE A 10 2.75 -0.60 4.35
CA ILE A 10 3.03 0.45 5.35
C ILE A 10 2.53 0.00 6.72
N LEU A 11 1.27 -0.42 6.82
CA LEU A 11 0.71 -0.88 8.09
C LEU A 11 1.48 -2.08 8.64
N LYS A 12 1.72 -3.10 7.81
CA LYS A 12 2.47 -4.30 8.21
C LYS A 12 3.85 -3.97 8.77
N LEU A 13 4.60 -3.08 8.12
CA LEU A 13 5.96 -2.72 8.51
C LEU A 13 6.00 -1.78 9.72
N SER A 14 4.99 -0.93 9.88
CA SER A 14 4.88 -0.03 11.04
C SER A 14 4.54 -0.77 12.34
N ALA A 15 4.05 -2.01 12.26
CA ALA A 15 3.48 -2.77 13.37
C ALA A 15 2.35 -2.04 14.13
N LEU A 16 1.73 -1.02 13.51
CA LEU A 16 0.61 -0.29 14.07
C LEU A 16 -0.71 -0.99 13.76
N LYS A 17 -1.69 -0.83 14.66
CA LYS A 17 -3.08 -1.18 14.34
C LYS A 17 -3.64 -0.16 13.35
N GLN A 18 -4.65 -0.56 12.59
CA GLN A 18 -5.34 0.35 11.66
C GLN A 18 -5.86 1.61 12.36
N TYR A 19 -6.39 1.47 13.58
CA TYR A 19 -6.87 2.61 14.36
C TYR A 19 -5.77 3.64 14.62
N ASP A 20 -4.63 3.20 15.17
CA ASP A 20 -3.52 4.08 15.53
C ASP A 20 -2.94 4.79 14.30
N PHE A 21 -2.81 4.08 13.18
CA PHE A 21 -2.33 4.66 11.93
C PHE A 21 -3.34 5.66 11.34
N ALA A 22 -4.64 5.35 11.38
CA ALA A 22 -5.70 6.25 10.90
C ALA A 22 -5.70 7.57 11.67
N GLU A 23 -5.56 7.50 12.99
CA GLU A 23 -5.45 8.67 13.86
C GLU A 23 -4.24 9.54 13.48
N GLN A 24 -3.07 8.92 13.31
CA GLN A 24 -1.84 9.64 12.93
C GLN A 24 -1.91 10.32 11.56
N VAL A 25 -2.79 9.84 10.66
CA VAL A 25 -3.01 10.40 9.32
C VAL A 25 -4.26 11.31 9.27
N GLY A 26 -4.98 11.46 10.39
CA GLY A 26 -6.17 12.30 10.48
C GLY A 26 -7.35 11.80 9.64
N ILE A 27 -7.61 10.49 9.67
CA ILE A 27 -8.75 9.86 9.01
C ILE A 27 -9.44 8.86 9.95
N SER A 28 -10.66 8.42 9.62
CA SER A 28 -11.31 7.36 10.38
C SER A 28 -10.73 5.98 10.07
N GLN A 29 -10.74 5.07 11.04
CA GLN A 29 -10.33 3.68 10.84
C GLN A 29 -11.17 2.98 9.76
N ALA A 30 -12.46 3.29 9.65
CA ALA A 30 -13.33 2.79 8.60
C ALA A 30 -12.90 3.26 7.19
N ALA A 31 -12.49 4.54 7.05
CA ALA A 31 -11.95 5.03 5.79
C ALA A 31 -10.65 4.32 5.43
N LEU A 32 -9.73 4.17 6.39
CA LEU A 32 -8.49 3.43 6.20
C LEU A 32 -8.73 1.98 5.78
N SER A 33 -9.69 1.30 6.40
CA SER A 33 -10.07 -0.08 6.04
C SER A 33 -10.50 -0.18 4.57
N ARG A 34 -11.34 0.74 4.09
CA ARG A 34 -11.80 0.76 2.68
C ARG A 34 -10.66 1.08 1.69
N TYR A 35 -9.69 1.90 2.10
CA TYR A 35 -8.49 2.16 1.31
C TYR A 35 -7.60 0.92 1.19
N ILE A 36 -7.44 0.17 2.29
CA ILE A 36 -6.66 -1.06 2.32
C ILE A 36 -7.33 -2.18 1.50
N SER A 37 -8.65 -2.31 1.56
CA SER A 37 -9.38 -3.32 0.76
C SER A 37 -9.48 -2.95 -0.73
N GLY A 38 -9.22 -1.69 -1.08
CA GLY A 38 -9.39 -1.19 -2.44
C GLY A 38 -10.86 -0.88 -2.80
N GLU A 39 -11.79 -0.99 -1.85
CA GLU A 39 -13.19 -0.56 -2.03
C GLU A 39 -13.32 0.94 -2.29
N ARG A 40 -12.36 1.73 -1.81
CA ARG A 40 -12.32 3.17 -2.02
C ARG A 40 -10.91 3.61 -2.42
N GLU A 41 -10.81 4.46 -3.43
CA GLU A 41 -9.54 5.11 -3.78
C GLU A 41 -9.08 6.07 -2.68
N ILE A 42 -7.75 6.21 -2.54
CA ILE A 42 -7.14 7.10 -1.55
C ILE A 42 -7.15 8.53 -2.11
N PRO A 43 -7.84 9.49 -1.48
CA PRO A 43 -7.81 10.88 -1.92
C PRO A 43 -6.40 11.45 -1.87
N HIS A 44 -6.08 12.37 -2.79
CA HIS A 44 -4.74 12.98 -2.88
C HIS A 44 -4.27 13.59 -1.55
N GLU A 45 -5.15 14.32 -0.86
CA GLU A 45 -4.87 14.91 0.45
C GLU A 45 -4.49 13.87 1.52
N VAL A 46 -5.14 12.70 1.50
CA VAL A 46 -4.83 11.59 2.42
C VAL A 46 -3.50 10.97 2.03
N ALA A 47 -3.25 10.76 0.74
CA ALA A 47 -1.98 10.25 0.24
C ALA A 47 -0.80 11.17 0.62
N ALA A 48 -0.99 12.49 0.56
CA ALA A 48 0.01 13.47 0.99
C ALA A 48 0.31 13.36 2.50
N ARG A 49 -0.71 13.21 3.35
CA ARG A 49 -0.53 12.99 4.80
C ARG A 49 0.18 11.67 5.10
N ILE A 50 -0.16 10.60 4.38
CA ILE A 50 0.55 9.31 4.51
C ILE A 50 2.02 9.48 4.13
N MET A 51 2.31 10.10 2.99
CA MET A 51 3.68 10.35 2.52
C MET A 51 4.48 11.18 3.52
N ALA A 52 3.91 12.27 4.04
CA ALA A 52 4.54 13.09 5.08
C ALA A 52 4.86 12.28 6.35
N LYS A 53 4.02 11.30 6.69
CA LYS A 53 4.21 10.46 7.88
C LYS A 53 5.32 9.41 7.70
N ILE A 54 5.44 8.81 6.52
CA ILE A 54 6.38 7.70 6.29
C ILE A 54 7.69 8.14 5.63
N GLY A 55 7.74 9.33 5.04
CA GLY A 55 8.86 9.80 4.22
C GLY A 55 8.74 9.37 2.76
N ASP A 56 9.08 10.30 1.87
CA ASP A 56 9.11 10.11 0.42
C ASP A 56 10.08 8.99 -0.01
N HIS A 57 11.26 8.92 0.60
CA HIS A 57 12.25 7.88 0.32
C HIS A 57 11.72 6.48 0.64
N ASN A 58 11.06 6.30 1.79
CA ASN A 58 10.46 5.02 2.15
C ASN A 58 9.30 4.66 1.21
N LEU A 59 8.49 5.64 0.81
CA LEU A 59 7.44 5.42 -0.16
C LEU A 59 7.99 4.95 -1.52
N PHE A 60 9.10 5.55 -1.97
CA PHE A 60 9.80 5.12 -3.18
C PHE A 60 10.25 3.67 -3.09
N LEU A 61 10.92 3.28 -2.00
CA LEU A 61 11.38 1.90 -1.80
C LEU A 61 10.22 0.89 -1.82
N LEU A 62 9.09 1.22 -1.18
CA LEU A 62 7.90 0.38 -1.18
C LEU A 62 7.26 0.24 -2.57
N GLN A 63 7.27 1.31 -3.36
CA GLN A 63 6.79 1.27 -4.76
C GLN A 63 7.68 0.37 -5.63
N THR A 64 9.00 0.51 -5.50
CA THR A 64 9.97 -0.35 -6.21
C THR A 64 9.78 -1.82 -5.82
N TYR A 65 9.61 -2.09 -4.53
CA TYR A 65 9.36 -3.44 -4.02
C TYR A 65 8.05 -4.05 -4.55
N ASP A 66 6.92 -3.35 -4.47
CA ASP A 66 5.62 -3.81 -5.00
C ASP A 66 5.68 -4.06 -6.51
N SER A 67 6.38 -3.19 -7.25
CA SER A 67 6.61 -3.39 -8.68
C SER A 67 7.43 -4.66 -8.96
N GLY A 68 8.50 -4.89 -8.19
CA GLY A 68 9.30 -6.12 -8.31
C GLY A 68 8.48 -7.38 -8.05
N LEU A 69 7.64 -7.37 -7.02
CA LEU A 69 6.74 -8.49 -6.70
C LEU A 69 5.73 -8.76 -7.81
N LYS A 70 5.16 -7.72 -8.43
CA LYS A 70 4.24 -7.86 -9.57
C LYS A 70 4.93 -8.50 -10.77
N THR A 71 6.14 -8.07 -11.10
CA THR A 71 6.93 -8.65 -12.19
C THR A 71 7.24 -10.12 -11.92
N ALA A 72 7.72 -10.46 -10.72
CA ALA A 72 7.99 -11.84 -10.34
C ALA A 72 6.72 -12.70 -10.38
N GLY A 73 5.60 -12.18 -9.86
CA GLY A 73 4.31 -12.87 -9.88
C GLY A 73 3.79 -13.15 -11.30
N ALA A 74 3.97 -12.19 -12.23
CA ALA A 74 3.64 -12.38 -13.63
C ALA A 74 4.49 -13.48 -14.29
N ASP A 75 5.81 -13.50 -14.04
CA ASP A 75 6.70 -14.55 -14.57
C ASP A 75 6.32 -15.93 -14.03
N ILE A 76 6.12 -16.05 -12.71
CA ILE A 76 5.67 -17.30 -12.06
C ILE A 76 4.36 -17.79 -12.69
N LYS A 77 3.37 -16.91 -12.85
CA LYS A 77 2.07 -17.25 -13.45
C LYS A 77 2.23 -17.77 -14.88
N ASN A 78 3.13 -17.17 -15.67
CA ASN A 78 3.40 -17.62 -17.03
C ASN A 78 4.06 -19.00 -17.07
N ARG A 79 4.97 -19.30 -16.14
CA ARG A 79 5.61 -20.63 -16.04
C ARG A 79 4.63 -21.71 -15.58
N MET A 80 3.76 -21.40 -14.61
CA MET A 80 2.81 -22.36 -14.03
C MET A 80 1.66 -22.73 -14.96
N ARG A 81 1.31 -21.85 -15.91
CA ARG A 81 0.25 -22.11 -16.89
C ARG A 81 0.66 -23.10 -17.98
N GLY A 82 1.94 -23.50 -18.02
CA GLY A 82 2.53 -24.15 -19.19
C GLY A 82 2.65 -23.13 -20.30
N ARG A 83 3.87 -22.92 -20.81
CA ARG A 83 3.98 -22.47 -22.20
C ARG A 83 3.73 -23.72 -23.02
N ASP A 84 2.76 -23.69 -23.92
CA ASP A 84 2.72 -24.63 -25.04
C ASP A 84 4.08 -24.63 -25.77
#